data_AF-A0A8S4RIF4-F1
#
_entry.id   AF-A0A8S4RIF4-F1
#
_cell.length_a   1.000
_cell.length_b   1.000
_cell.length_c   1.000
_cell.angle_alpha   90.00
_cell.angle_beta   90.00
_cell.angle_gamma   90.00
#
_symmetry.space_group_name_H-M   'P 1'
#
loop_
_entity.id
_entity.type
_entity.pdbx_description
1 polymer ?
#
loop_
_entity_poly.entity_id
_entity_poly.type
_entity_poly.pdbx_seq_one_letter_code
_entity_poly.pdbx_strand_id
1 'polypeptide(L)' 'MLRIPWNAFRTNKAILEELGITQRLSSKVQARILTFFGHVSRRDNDSIERLVVQGSIEGTRSRGRPPMR' A
#
# COMPACT_ATOMS: atom_id res chain seq x y z
N MET A 1 -3.97 -23.93 -15.88
CA MET A 1 -3.81 -22.51 -16.31
C MET A 1 -4.65 -22.32 -17.56
N LEU A 2 -5.48 -21.27 -17.64
CA LEU A 2 -6.31 -21.01 -18.83
C LEU A 2 -5.40 -20.66 -20.03
N ARG A 3 -5.54 -21.39 -21.14
CA ARG A 3 -4.81 -21.13 -22.39
C ARG A 3 -5.55 -20.07 -23.19
N ILE A 4 -5.45 -18.81 -22.76
CA ILE A 4 -6.20 -17.69 -23.34
C ILE A 4 -5.44 -17.15 -24.57
N PRO A 5 -6.00 -17.24 -25.79
CA PRO A 5 -5.37 -16.64 -26.96
C PRO A 5 -5.49 -15.11 -26.89
N TRP A 6 -4.51 -14.39 -27.44
CA TRP A 6 -4.47 -12.93 -27.41
C TRP A 6 -5.67 -12.27 -28.13
N ASN A 7 -6.28 -12.97 -29.10
CA ASN A 7 -7.49 -12.57 -29.81
C ASN A 7 -8.79 -12.71 -29.00
N ALA A 8 -8.75 -13.33 -27.82
CA ALA A 8 -9.97 -13.53 -27.02
C ALA A 8 -10.47 -12.25 -26.34
N PHE A 9 -9.66 -11.18 -26.31
CA PHE A 9 -9.98 -9.88 -25.70
C PHE A 9 -10.66 -10.00 -24.31
N ARG A 10 -10.18 -10.95 -23.49
CA ARG A 10 -10.74 -11.22 -22.16
C ARG A 10 -10.23 -10.18 -21.17
N THR A 11 -11.12 -9.72 -20.29
CA THR A 11 -10.73 -8.83 -19.19
C THR A 11 -10.20 -9.62 -18.00
N ASN A 12 -9.28 -9.02 -17.24
CA ASN A 12 -8.77 -9.63 -16.01
C ASN A 12 -9.89 -9.98 -15.03
N LYS A 13 -10.97 -9.18 -14.98
CA LYS A 13 -12.12 -9.43 -14.11
C LYS A 13 -12.85 -10.72 -14.51
N ALA A 14 -13.17 -10.90 -15.79
CA ALA A 14 -13.85 -12.10 -16.28
C ALA A 14 -13.02 -13.38 -16.03
N ILE A 15 -11.70 -13.29 -16.20
CA ILE A 15 -10.78 -14.40 -15.92
C ILE A 15 -10.77 -14.76 -14.43
N LEU A 16 -10.77 -13.75 -13.54
CA LEU A 16 -10.81 -13.98 -12.10
C LEU A 16 -12.13 -14.59 -11.63
N GLU A 17 -13.25 -14.17 -12.22
CA GLU A 17 -14.58 -14.75 -11.96
C GLU A 17 -14.66 -16.21 -12.43
N GLU A 18 -14.19 -16.52 -13.64
CA GLU A 18 -14.16 -17.89 -14.18
C GLU A 18 -13.28 -18.83 -13.34
N LEU A 19 -12.15 -18.35 -12.85
CA LEU A 19 -11.27 -19.11 -11.96
C LEU A 19 -11.75 -19.15 -10.51
N GLY A 20 -12.83 -18.45 -10.16
CA GLY A 20 -13.33 -18.36 -8.77
C GLY A 20 -12.33 -17.71 -7.81
N ILE A 21 -11.43 -16.86 -8.30
CA ILE A 21 -10.40 -16.23 -7.47
C ILE A 21 -10.98 -15.00 -6.79
N THR A 22 -11.36 -15.17 -5.53
CA THR A 22 -11.93 -14.10 -4.70
C THR A 22 -10.86 -13.25 -4.00
N GLN A 23 -9.66 -13.80 -3.76
CA GLN A 23 -8.59 -13.12 -3.03
C GLN A 23 -7.24 -13.33 -3.73
N ARG A 24 -6.62 -12.21 -4.14
CA ARG A 24 -5.30 -12.23 -4.77
C ARG A 24 -4.21 -12.12 -3.71
N LEU A 25 -3.06 -12.76 -3.95
CA LEU A 25 -1.89 -12.61 -3.08
C LEU A 25 -1.48 -11.14 -2.96
N SER A 26 -1.53 -10.38 -4.06
CA SER A 26 -1.24 -8.95 -4.06
C SER A 26 -2.14 -8.16 -3.10
N SER A 27 -3.44 -8.45 -3.08
CA SER A 27 -4.39 -7.84 -2.14
C SER A 27 -4.05 -8.18 -0.68
N LYS A 28 -3.66 -9.44 -0.41
CA LYS A 28 -3.20 -9.84 0.93
C LYS A 28 -1.91 -9.12 1.33
N VAL A 29 -0.94 -9.01 0.43
CA VAL A 29 0.32 -8.30 0.67
C VAL A 29 0.06 -6.82 0.93
N GLN A 30 -0.78 -6.17 0.12
CA GLN A 30 -1.17 -4.77 0.35
C GLN A 30 -1.84 -4.58 1.71
N ALA A 31 -2.76 -5.46 2.10
CA ALA A 31 -3.37 -5.41 3.43
C ALA A 31 -2.31 -5.52 4.54
N ARG A 32 -1.33 -6.41 4.39
CA ARG A 32 -0.22 -6.53 5.36
C ARG A 32 0.63 -5.27 5.43
N ILE A 33 0.99 -4.68 4.28
CA ILE A 33 1.71 -3.41 4.22
C ILE A 33 0.94 -2.31 4.96
N LEU A 34 -0.38 -2.21 4.74
CA LEU A 34 -1.23 -1.22 5.42
C LEU A 34 -1.31 -1.47 6.93
N THR A 35 -1.43 -2.72 7.37
CA THR A 35 -1.41 -3.03 8.81
C THR A 35 -0.09 -2.66 9.47
N PHE A 36 1.03 -2.92 8.79
CA PHE A 36 2.35 -2.53 9.26
C PHE A 36 2.52 -1.01 9.29
N PHE A 37 2.09 -0.32 8.23
CA PHE A 37 2.09 1.14 8.17
C PHE A 37 1.29 1.76 9.32
N GLY A 38 0.10 1.23 9.60
CA GLY A 38 -0.73 1.69 10.72
C GLY A 38 -0.10 1.43 12.09
N HIS A 39 0.56 0.27 12.26
CA HIS A 39 1.32 -0.04 13.48
C HIS A 39 2.47 0.95 13.70
N VAL A 40 3.27 1.20 12.66
CA VAL A 40 4.38 2.16 12.69
C VAL A 40 3.87 3.58 12.94
N SER A 41 2.79 3.99 12.29
CA SER A 41 2.23 5.35 12.41
C SER A 41 1.70 5.68 13.81
N ARG A 42 1.37 4.67 14.63
CA ARG A 42 0.91 4.85 16.02
C ARG A 42 2.04 4.85 17.05
N ARG A 43 3.28 4.49 16.68
CA ARG A 43 4.43 4.58 17.59
C ARG A 43 4.78 6.04 17.89
N ASP A 44 5.44 6.27 19.02
CA ASP A 44 5.93 7.59 19.41
C ASP A 44 6.82 8.21 18.32
N ASN A 45 6.89 9.54 18.31
CA ASN A 45 7.62 10.30 17.29
C ASN A 45 9.13 9.99 17.26
N ASP A 46 9.65 9.39 18.33
CA ASP A 46 11.06 9.02 18.46
C ASP A 46 11.38 7.68 17.79
N SER A 47 10.37 6.97 17.26
CA SER A 47 10.56 5.74 16.49
C SER A 47 11.19 6.05 15.12
N ILE A 48 12.38 5.49 14.89
CA ILE A 48 13.09 5.54 13.61
C ILE A 48 12.21 4.95 12.48
N GLU A 49 11.44 3.89 12.75
CA GLU A 49 10.59 3.27 11.73
C GLU A 49 9.52 4.24 11.25
N ARG A 50 8.95 5.02 12.16
CA ARG A 50 7.96 6.05 11.84
C ARG A 50 8.58 7.19 11.04
N LEU A 51 9.78 7.64 11.42
CA LEU A 51 10.53 8.65 10.69
C LEU A 51 10.81 8.21 9.24
N VAL A 52 11.30 6.98 9.05
CA VAL A 52 11.62 6.41 7.74
C VAL A 52 10.38 6.25 6.87
N VAL A 53 9.28 5.75 7.44
CA VAL A 53 8.04 5.49 6.71
C VAL A 53 7.30 6.77 6.34
N GLN A 54 7.28 7.78 7.22
CA GLN A 54 6.60 9.06 6.97
C GLN A 54 7.46 10.04 6.17
N GLY A 55 8.77 9.79 6.06
CA GLY A 55 9.71 10.72 5.42
C GLY A 55 9.78 12.09 6.09
N SER A 56 9.24 12.20 7.31
CA SER A 56 9.12 13.45 8.07
C SER A 56 10.41 13.71 8.82
N ILE A 57 11.48 14.00 8.10
CA ILE A 57 12.69 14.58 8.70
C ILE A 57 12.28 15.87 9.41
N GLU A 58 12.73 16.05 10.67
CA GLU A 58 12.63 17.34 11.33
C GLU A 58 13.28 18.38 10.40
N GLY A 59 12.43 19.14 9.71
CA GLY A 59 12.93 20.22 8.88
C GLY A 59 13.67 21.19 9.80
N THR A 60 14.70 21.86 9.28
CA THR A 60 15.40 22.96 9.96
C THR A 60 14.50 24.16 10.32
N ARG A 61 13.19 24.05 10.14
CA ARG A 61 12.21 25.08 10.43
C ARG A 61 11.87 25.07 11.91
N SER A 62 11.87 26.26 12.49
CA SER A 62 11.45 26.51 13.86
C SER A 62 10.02 26.02 14.11
N ARG A 63 9.81 25.41 15.28
CA ARG A 63 8.50 24.95 15.77
C ARG A 63 7.47 26.09 15.66
N GLY A 64 6.28 25.78 15.17
CA GLY A 64 5.13 26.71 15.14
C GLY A 64 4.75 27.30 13.79
N ARG A 65 5.46 27.00 12.70
CA ARG A 65 5.07 27.47 11.35
C ARG A 65 4.23 26.40 10.63
N PRO A 66 2.96 26.67 10.26
CA PRO A 66 2.15 25.71 9.53
C PRO A 66 2.72 25.44 8.13
N PRO A 67 2.49 24.24 7.56
CA PRO A 67 2.89 23.94 6.18
C PRO A 67 2.19 24.91 5.23
N MET A 68 2.91 25.36 4.20
CA MET A 68 2.32 26.19 3.15
C MET A 68 1.38 25.30 2.33
N ARG A 69 0.13 25.76 2.15
CA ARG A 69 -0.93 25.05 1.43
C ARG A 69 -0.55 24.75 -0.02
#